data_AF-A0A846I3N8-F1
#
_entry.id   AF-A0A846I3N8-F1
#
_cell.length_a   1.000
_cell.length_b   1.000
_cell.length_c   1.000
_cell.angle_alpha   90.00
_cell.angle_beta   90.00
_cell.angle_gamma   90.00
#
_symmetry.space_group_name_H-M   'P 1'
#
loop_
_entity.id
_entity.type
_entity.pdbx_description
1 polymer ?
#
loop_
_entity_poly.entity_id
_entity_poly.type
_entity_poly.pdbx_seq_one_letter_code
_entity_poly.pdbx_strand_id
1 'polypeptide(L)' 'MLLPDNMQPEMSIYYNGAIVLSCLKKNSKQDLMELYKNVKLERNITFSVFLLSLDWLYLIDLAKYTDRGEIELCL' A
#
# COMPACT_ATOMS: atom_id res chain seq x y z
N MET A 1 -15.07 -3.50 -5.61
CA MET A 1 -16.33 -2.89 -5.13
C MET A 1 -16.57 -1.63 -5.93
N LEU A 2 -17.80 -1.36 -6.37
CA LEU A 2 -18.15 -0.07 -6.97
C LEU A 2 -18.22 0.97 -5.84
N LEU A 3 -17.48 2.06 -5.97
CA LEU A 3 -17.55 3.18 -5.00
C LEU A 3 -18.78 4.03 -5.33
N PRO A 4 -19.54 4.49 -4.33
CA PRO A 4 -20.66 5.40 -4.58
C PRO A 4 -20.15 6.74 -5.14
N ASP A 5 -20.93 7.37 -6.03
CA ASP A 5 -20.55 8.57 -6.81
C ASP A 5 -20.10 9.78 -5.95
N ASN A 6 -20.49 9.82 -4.67
CA ASN A 6 -20.17 10.89 -3.74
C ASN A 6 -18.94 10.58 -2.85
N MET A 7 -18.25 9.46 -3.08
CA MET A 7 -17.08 9.09 -2.31
C MET A 7 -15.85 9.84 -2.83
N GLN A 8 -15.13 10.53 -1.95
CA GLN A 8 -13.79 11.06 -2.28
C GLN A 8 -12.84 9.85 -2.43
N PRO A 9 -12.49 9.42 -3.67
CA PRO A 9 -11.82 8.13 -3.90
C PRO A 9 -10.45 8.09 -3.22
N GLU A 10 -9.84 9.26 -3.14
CA GLU A 10 -8.66 9.66 -2.39
C GLU A 10 -8.63 9.18 -0.92
N MET A 11 -9.79 9.06 -0.29
CA MET A 11 -9.94 8.60 1.10
C MET A 11 -10.21 7.10 1.20
N SER A 12 -10.41 6.42 0.07
CA SER A 12 -10.73 4.99 0.04
C SER A 12 -9.49 4.11 0.24
N ILE A 13 -9.70 2.92 0.80
CA ILE A 13 -8.64 1.93 0.95
C ILE A 13 -8.09 1.45 -0.41
N TYR A 14 -8.93 1.41 -1.44
CA TYR A 14 -8.53 0.98 -2.78
C TYR A 14 -7.54 1.95 -3.41
N TYR A 15 -7.81 3.26 -3.28
CA TYR A 15 -6.92 4.28 -3.82
C TYR A 15 -5.59 4.30 -3.06
N ASN A 16 -5.63 4.33 -1.73
CA ASN A 16 -4.42 4.34 -0.92
C ASN A 16 -3.61 3.03 -1.11
N GLY A 17 -4.28 1.87 -1.16
CA GLY A 17 -3.68 0.59 -1.52
C GLY A 17 -3.06 0.57 -2.90
N ALA A 18 -3.69 1.18 -3.91
CA ALA A 18 -3.12 1.30 -5.25
C ALA A 18 -1.85 2.15 -5.27
N ILE A 19 -1.78 3.24 -4.48
CA ILE A 19 -0.57 4.04 -4.34
C ILE A 19 0.54 3.19 -3.69
N VAL A 20 0.26 2.48 -2.60
CA VAL A 20 1.23 1.58 -1.95
C VAL A 20 1.73 0.50 -2.93
N LEU A 21 0.81 -0.12 -3.67
CA LEU A 21 1.13 -1.12 -4.69
C LEU A 21 1.99 -0.52 -5.81
N SER A 22 1.75 0.74 -6.20
CA SER A 22 2.56 1.41 -7.22
C SER A 22 4.01 1.62 -6.76
N CYS A 23 4.23 1.94 -5.49
CA CYS A 23 5.56 2.05 -4.90
C CYS A 23 6.26 0.68 -4.84
N LEU A 24 5.52 -0.38 -4.50
CA LEU A 24 6.02 -1.76 -4.58
C LEU A 24 6.34 -2.18 -6.02
N LYS A 25 5.58 -1.75 -7.03
CA LYS A 25 5.93 -2.03 -8.44
C LYS A 25 7.22 -1.34 -8.90
N LYS A 26 7.55 -0.17 -8.32
CA LYS A 26 8.81 0.54 -8.59
C LYS A 26 10.00 -0.11 -7.86
N ASN A 27 9.77 -0.58 -6.64
CA ASN A 27 10.75 -1.32 -5.86
C ASN A 27 10.06 -2.52 -5.19
N SER A 28 10.21 -3.68 -5.82
CA SER A 28 9.44 -4.90 -5.50
C SER A 28 9.69 -5.43 -4.11
N LYS A 29 10.77 -5.02 -3.45
CA LYS A 29 11.13 -5.50 -2.13
C LYS A 29 11.88 -4.45 -1.33
N GLN A 30 11.37 -4.10 -0.17
CA GLN A 30 11.92 -3.04 0.67
C GLN A 30 11.43 -3.13 2.12
N ASP A 31 12.17 -2.50 3.04
CA ASP A 31 11.78 -2.36 4.44
C ASP A 31 10.44 -1.57 4.59
N LEU A 32 9.71 -1.85 5.68
CA LEU A 32 8.44 -1.21 6.00
C LEU A 32 8.53 0.32 6.06
N MET A 33 9.58 0.86 6.70
CA MET A 33 9.75 2.30 6.87
C MET A 33 10.23 2.96 5.59
N GLU A 34 11.09 2.29 4.80
CA GLU A 34 11.48 2.80 3.48
C GLU A 34 10.27 2.81 2.52
N LEU A 35 9.42 1.78 2.54
CA LEU A 35 8.17 1.77 1.79
C LEU A 35 7.25 2.91 2.23
N TYR A 36 7.04 3.09 3.53
CA TYR A 36 6.20 4.17 4.05
C TYR A 36 6.71 5.55 3.60
N LYS A 37 8.03 5.78 3.70
CA LYS A 37 8.68 7.00 3.24
C LYS A 37 8.45 7.22 1.74
N ASN A 38 8.63 6.21 0.92
CA ASN A 38 8.40 6.27 -0.53
C ASN A 38 6.94 6.59 -0.88
N VAL A 39 6.00 5.95 -0.19
CA VAL A 39 4.57 6.24 -0.35
C VAL A 39 4.25 7.66 0.09
N LYS A 40 4.86 8.13 1.18
CA LYS A 40 4.63 9.48 1.71
C LYS A 40 5.13 10.59 0.80
N LEU A 41 6.14 10.31 -0.05
CA LEU A 41 6.59 11.23 -1.10
C LEU A 41 5.56 11.35 -2.24
N GLU A 42 4.86 10.28 -2.56
CA GLU A 42 3.81 10.28 -3.60
C GLU A 42 2.48 10.85 -3.07
N ARG A 43 2.16 10.62 -1.79
CA ARG A 43 0.90 11.04 -1.18
C ARG A 43 1.04 11.24 0.32
N ASN A 44 0.51 12.34 0.84
CA ASN A 44 0.47 12.59 2.29
C ASN A 44 -0.56 11.68 3.00
N ILE A 45 -0.16 10.45 3.30
CA ILE A 45 -0.95 9.48 4.07
C ILE A 45 -0.46 9.39 5.52
N THR A 46 -1.36 9.02 6.42
CA THR A 46 -0.99 8.67 7.80
C THR A 46 -0.38 7.27 7.84
N PHE A 47 0.43 7.01 8.85
CA PHE A 47 1.02 5.69 9.05
C PHE A 47 -0.04 4.61 9.27
N SER A 48 -1.14 4.92 9.95
CA SER A 48 -2.26 3.98 10.15
C SER A 48 -2.95 3.61 8.84
N VAL A 49 -3.16 4.56 7.92
CA VAL A 49 -3.76 4.29 6.60
C VAL A 49 -2.80 3.49 5.73
N PHE A 50 -1.50 3.76 5.84
CA PHE A 50 -0.46 2.96 5.19
C PHE A 50 -0.49 1.49 5.64
N LEU A 51 -0.49 1.23 6.96
CA LEU A 51 -0.58 -0.13 7.49
C LEU A 51 -1.87 -0.82 7.07
N LEU A 52 -3.01 -0.14 7.16
CA LEU A 52 -4.29 -0.67 6.69
C LEU A 52 -4.25 -1.03 5.19
N SER A 53 -3.54 -0.25 4.39
CA SER A 53 -3.35 -0.52 2.96
C SER A 53 -2.50 -1.76 2.73
N LEU A 54 -1.46 -1.99 3.55
CA LEU A 54 -0.65 -3.20 3.51
C LEU A 54 -1.44 -4.43 3.93
N ASP A 55 -2.23 -4.35 5.00
CA ASP A 55 -3.13 -5.42 5.43
C ASP A 55 -4.08 -5.80 4.29
N TRP A 56 -4.65 -4.79 3.62
CA TRP A 56 -5.52 -5.02 2.48
C TRP A 56 -4.81 -5.70 1.31
N LEU A 57 -3.60 -5.25 0.95
CA LEU A 57 -2.79 -5.87 -0.12
C LEU A 57 -2.37 -7.31 0.23
N TYR A 58 -2.09 -7.60 1.50
CA TYR A 58 -1.81 -8.95 1.98
C TYR A 58 -3.01 -9.87 1.84
N LEU A 59 -4.20 -9.42 2.24
CA LEU A 59 -5.43 -10.21 2.16
C LEU A 59 -5.82 -10.58 0.73
N ILE A 60 -5.34 -9.86 -0.28
CA ILE A 60 -5.60 -10.12 -1.70
C ILE A 60 -4.38 -10.68 -2.44
N ASP A 61 -3.39 -11.20 -1.70
CA ASP A 61 -2.18 -11.83 -2.21
C ASP A 61 -1.34 -10.95 -3.16
N LEU A 62 -1.34 -9.62 -2.97
CA LEU A 62 -0.53 -8.70 -3.77
C LEU A 62 0.77 -8.26 -3.09
N ALA A 63 0.85 -8.34 -1.76
CA ALA A 63 2.06 -8.04 -1.02
C ALA A 63 2.20 -8.96 0.20
N LYS A 64 3.42 -9.30 0.59
CA LYS A 64 3.68 -10.16 1.75
C LYS A 64 4.89 -9.71 2.53
N TYR A 65 4.93 -10.07 3.80
CA TYR A 65 6.18 -10.05 4.56
C TYR A 65 7.05 -11.23 4.15
N THR A 66 8.33 -10.95 3.98
CA THR A 66 9.37 -11.96 3.84
C THR A 66 9.88 -12.39 5.22
N ASP A 67 10.54 -13.54 5.29
CA ASP A 67 11.16 -14.05 6.52
C ASP A 67 12.21 -13.09 7.12
N ARG A 68 12.66 -12.09 6.34
CA ARG A 68 13.63 -11.06 6.76
C ARG A 68 12.98 -9.78 7.26
N GLY A 69 11.64 -9.73 7.34
CA GLY A 69 10.89 -8.56 7.79
C GLY A 69 10.66 -7.49 6.72
N GLU A 70 11.08 -7.72 5.48
CA GLU A 70 10.85 -6.83 4.34
C GLU A 70 9.48 -7.09 3.72
N ILE A 71 8.91 -6.08 3.06
CA ILE A 71 7.67 -6.21 2.28
C ILE A 71 8.04 -6.47 0.82
N GLU A 72 7.44 -7.51 0.24
CA GLU A 72 7.67 -7.97 -1.12
C GLU A 72 6.36 -8.00 -1.92
N LEU A 73 6.42 -7.55 -3.17
CA LEU A 73 5.37 -7.68 -4.17
C LEU A 73 5.20 -9.17 -4.54
N CYS A 74 3.97 -9.68 -4.49
CA CYS A 74 3.65 -11.02 -4.98
C CYS A 74 3.57 -11.04 -6.52
N LEU A 75 3.99 -12.17 -7.12
CA LEU A 75 3.97 -12.42 -8.58
C LEU A 75 2.64 -13.02 -9.04
#